data_AF-A0A7S2IYJ1-F1
#
_entry.id   AF-A0A7S2IYJ1-F1
#
_cell.length_a   1.000
_cell.length_b   1.000
_cell.length_c   1.000
_cell.angle_alpha   90.00
_cell.angle_beta   90.00
_cell.angle_gamma   90.00
#
_symmetry.space_group_name_H-M   'P 1'
#
loop_
_entity.id
_entity.type
_entity.pdbx_description
1 polymer ?
#
loop_
_entity_poly.entity_id
_entity_poly.type
_entity_poly.pdbx_seq_one_letter_code
_entity_poly.pdbx_strand_id
1 'polypeptide(L)'
;SIHYYTVEWDEEKLSWEDFRGKVLGPTDPKEAPKDSLRGKILSDWKDLGLKSEPNVGDNGVHASASPFEGLAERMNWLETPCRKDAYCKALVRAGIKEAIIKQWSVDPQVNIEAGKKGSLFDALEDLNASACLEKAKTLQTLQ
;
A
#
# COMPACT_ATOMS: atom_id res chain seq x y z
N SER A 1 -14.37 16.35 3.69
CA SER A 1 -13.15 16.12 4.48
C SER A 1 -12.54 14.80 4.05
N ILE A 2 -11.22 14.65 4.12
CA ILE A 2 -10.55 13.34 3.98
C ILE A 2 -10.21 12.89 5.40
N HIS A 3 -10.54 11.64 5.73
CA HIS A 3 -10.22 11.03 7.01
C HIS A 3 -9.16 9.96 6.78
N TYR A 4 -8.07 10.01 7.56
CA TYR A 4 -6.97 9.06 7.47
C TYR A 4 -6.80 8.33 8.80
N TYR A 5 -6.45 7.05 8.70
CA TYR A 5 -6.13 6.20 9.83
C TYR A 5 -4.80 5.53 9.58
N THR A 6 -3.98 5.41 10.63
CA THR A 6 -2.85 4.49 10.62
C THR A 6 -3.30 3.22 11.32
N VAL A 7 -3.16 2.10 10.65
CA VAL A 7 -3.52 0.77 11.16
C VAL A 7 -2.31 -0.15 11.07
N GLU A 8 -2.25 -1.11 11.98
CA GLU A 8 -1.20 -2.12 12.03
C GLU A 8 -1.81 -3.46 12.42
N TRP A 9 -1.17 -4.53 11.94
CA TRP A 9 -1.54 -5.91 12.25
C TRP A 9 -0.32 -6.81 12.10
N ASP A 10 -0.49 -8.06 12.55
CA ASP A 10 0.51 -9.11 12.43
C ASP A 10 0.38 -9.80 11.07
N GLU A 11 1.44 -9.78 10.25
CA GLU A 11 1.42 -10.35 8.89
C GLU A 11 1.19 -11.86 8.87
N GLU A 12 1.46 -12.56 9.97
CA GLU A 12 1.17 -13.99 10.11
C GLU A 12 -0.34 -14.26 10.30
N LYS A 13 -1.10 -13.25 10.73
CA LYS A 13 -2.55 -13.35 10.96
C LYS A 13 -3.38 -12.80 9.80
N LEU A 14 -2.83 -11.85 9.06
CA LEU A 14 -3.47 -11.23 7.91
C LEU A 14 -2.40 -10.80 6.91
N SER A 15 -2.37 -11.44 5.74
CA SER A 15 -1.49 -11.01 4.66
C SER A 15 -1.92 -9.66 4.11
N TRP A 16 -0.99 -8.93 3.48
CA TRP A 16 -1.31 -7.66 2.82
C TRP A 16 -2.29 -7.86 1.65
N GLU A 17 -2.12 -8.93 0.89
CA GLU A 17 -3.05 -9.38 -0.14
C GLU A 17 -4.47 -9.60 0.44
N ASP A 18 -4.60 -10.32 1.55
CA ASP A 18 -5.91 -10.55 2.18
C ASP A 18 -6.49 -9.26 2.78
N PHE A 19 -5.65 -8.38 3.32
CA PHE A 19 -6.10 -7.06 3.75
C PHE A 19 -6.71 -6.29 2.57
N ARG A 20 -6.06 -6.27 1.40
CA ARG A 20 -6.59 -5.57 0.21
C ARG A 20 -7.78 -6.29 -0.41
N GLY A 21 -7.74 -7.61 -0.56
CA GLY A 21 -8.77 -8.38 -1.25
C GLY A 21 -10.01 -8.67 -0.40
N LYS A 22 -9.84 -8.93 0.91
CA LYS A 22 -10.92 -9.40 1.80
C LYS A 22 -11.39 -8.34 2.78
N VAL A 23 -10.48 -7.58 3.38
CA VAL A 23 -10.84 -6.55 4.36
C VAL A 23 -11.26 -5.26 3.66
N LEU A 24 -10.41 -4.71 2.80
CA LEU A 24 -10.71 -3.51 2.01
C LEU A 24 -11.70 -3.84 0.87
N GLY A 25 -11.42 -4.92 0.14
CA GLY A 25 -12.09 -5.29 -1.10
C GLY A 25 -11.34 -4.80 -2.34
N PRO A 26 -11.45 -5.49 -3.50
CA PRO A 26 -10.86 -5.07 -4.78
C PRO A 26 -11.33 -3.68 -5.23
N THR A 27 -10.60 -3.10 -6.19
CA THR A 27 -10.83 -1.73 -6.67
C THR A 27 -12.22 -1.51 -7.24
N ASP A 28 -12.76 -2.50 -7.97
CA ASP A 28 -14.17 -2.51 -8.37
C ASP A 28 -15.03 -3.03 -7.20
N PRO A 29 -15.88 -2.19 -6.58
CA PRO A 29 -16.72 -2.62 -5.47
C PRO A 29 -17.68 -3.75 -5.84
N LYS A 30 -18.01 -3.95 -7.12
CA LYS A 30 -18.92 -5.02 -7.57
C LYS A 30 -18.30 -6.42 -7.44
N GLU A 31 -16.97 -6.50 -7.51
CA GLU A 31 -16.22 -7.73 -7.33
C GLU A 31 -15.83 -7.97 -5.86
N ALA A 32 -16.19 -7.04 -4.96
CA ALA A 32 -15.77 -7.09 -3.58
C ALA A 32 -16.62 -8.04 -2.72
N PRO A 33 -16.00 -8.75 -1.75
CA PRO A 33 -16.76 -9.49 -0.74
C PRO A 33 -17.76 -8.56 -0.04
N LYS A 34 -18.99 -9.02 0.17
CA LYS A 34 -20.07 -8.19 0.76
C LYS A 34 -19.75 -7.67 2.17
N ASP A 35 -18.90 -8.38 2.90
CA ASP A 35 -18.44 -8.04 4.24
C ASP A 35 -17.16 -7.19 4.26
N SER A 36 -16.51 -6.98 3.13
CA SER A 36 -15.40 -6.03 2.97
C SER A 36 -15.87 -4.57 3.10
N LEU A 37 -14.93 -3.64 3.30
CA LEU A 37 -15.24 -2.20 3.36
C LEU A 37 -15.89 -1.71 2.07
N ARG A 38 -15.32 -2.00 0.90
CA ARG A 38 -15.88 -1.59 -0.39
C ARG A 38 -17.21 -2.27 -0.68
N GLY A 39 -17.38 -3.52 -0.28
CA GLY A 39 -18.66 -4.24 -0.40
C GLY A 39 -19.77 -3.61 0.45
N LYS A 40 -19.48 -3.25 1.70
CA LYS A 40 -20.40 -2.54 2.60
C LYS A 40 -20.71 -1.12 2.11
N ILE A 41 -19.69 -0.40 1.62
CA ILE A 41 -19.91 0.93 1.04
C ILE A 41 -20.79 0.84 -0.19
N LEU A 42 -20.60 -0.18 -1.05
CA LEU A 42 -21.47 -0.43 -2.20
C LEU A 42 -22.89 -0.82 -1.78
N SER A 43 -23.11 -1.59 -0.72
CA SER A 43 -24.48 -1.92 -0.29
C SER A 43 -25.20 -0.73 0.33
N ASP A 44 -24.48 0.08 1.10
CA ASP A 44 -25.06 1.08 2.00
C ASP A 44 -24.84 2.52 1.48
N TRP A 45 -24.39 2.71 0.23
CA TRP A 45 -23.94 4.02 -0.30
C TRP A 45 -24.98 5.14 -0.13
N LYS A 46 -26.27 4.84 -0.27
CA LYS A 46 -27.36 5.81 -0.11
C LYS A 46 -27.50 6.25 1.34
N ASP A 47 -27.41 5.30 2.27
CA ASP A 47 -27.51 5.55 3.71
C ASP A 47 -26.27 6.28 4.22
N LEU A 48 -25.11 6.03 3.59
CA LEU A 48 -23.87 6.77 3.78
C LEU A 48 -23.90 8.18 3.15
N GLY A 49 -24.97 8.54 2.42
CA GLY A 49 -25.14 9.85 1.80
C GLY A 49 -24.27 10.09 0.57
N LEU A 50 -23.78 9.04 -0.09
CA LEU A 50 -23.01 9.17 -1.34
C LEU A 50 -23.94 9.60 -2.48
N LYS A 51 -23.39 10.39 -3.42
CA LYS A 51 -24.17 11.00 -4.52
C LYS A 51 -24.50 10.02 -5.65
N SER A 52 -23.72 8.95 -5.76
CA SER A 52 -23.85 7.94 -6.81
C SER A 52 -23.39 6.60 -6.27
N GLU A 53 -23.82 5.54 -6.94
CA GLU A 53 -23.30 4.20 -6.70
C GLU A 53 -21.77 4.18 -6.90
N PRO A 54 -21.01 3.59 -5.95
CA PRO A 54 -19.57 3.45 -6.07
C PRO A 54 -19.14 2.76 -7.37
N ASN A 55 -17.98 3.17 -7.89
CA ASN A 55 -17.37 2.61 -9.09
C ASN A 55 -15.85 2.51 -8.90
N VAL A 56 -15.11 2.06 -9.92
CA VAL A 56 -13.65 1.87 -9.86
C VAL A 56 -12.90 3.15 -9.45
N GLY A 57 -13.36 4.33 -9.89
CA GLY A 57 -12.76 5.62 -9.53
C GLY A 57 -13.22 6.16 -8.18
N ASP A 58 -14.51 6.00 -7.86
CA ASP A 58 -15.13 6.47 -6.63
C ASP A 58 -15.60 5.28 -5.77
N ASN A 59 -14.66 4.52 -5.21
CA ASN A 59 -14.93 3.30 -4.40
C ASN A 59 -14.94 3.55 -2.88
N GLY A 60 -14.94 4.80 -2.45
CA GLY A 60 -15.15 5.23 -1.07
C GLY A 60 -13.94 5.14 -0.13
N VAL A 61 -13.01 4.21 -0.34
CA VAL A 61 -11.82 4.03 0.52
C VAL A 61 -10.55 3.72 -0.27
N HIS A 62 -9.44 4.27 0.22
CA HIS A 62 -8.08 4.02 -0.24
C HIS A 62 -7.28 3.29 0.84
N ALA A 63 -6.39 2.39 0.44
CA ALA A 63 -5.34 1.86 1.30
C ALA A 63 -4.08 1.58 0.48
N SER A 64 -2.92 1.66 1.13
CA SER A 64 -1.62 1.45 0.51
C SER A 64 -1.50 0.06 -0.12
N ALA A 65 -0.95 -0.04 -1.33
CA ALA A 65 -0.85 -1.33 -2.04
C ALA A 65 0.22 -2.26 -1.44
N SER A 66 1.15 -1.72 -0.67
CA SER A 66 2.23 -2.46 0.01
C SER A 66 2.68 -1.75 1.31
N PRO A 67 3.46 -2.43 2.16
CA PRO A 67 4.15 -1.81 3.31
C PRO A 67 5.04 -0.62 2.92
N PHE A 68 5.67 -0.68 1.73
CA PHE A 68 6.52 0.40 1.23
C PHE A 68 5.71 1.61 0.81
N GLU A 69 4.60 1.42 0.09
CA GLU A 69 3.65 2.50 -0.18
C GLU A 69 3.07 3.08 1.10
N GLY A 70 2.76 2.24 2.10
CA GLY A 70 2.30 2.73 3.39
C GLY A 70 3.30 3.65 4.06
N LEU A 71 4.61 3.37 3.93
CA LEU A 71 5.65 4.30 4.36
C LEU A 71 5.62 5.61 3.56
N ALA A 72 5.59 5.54 2.23
CA ALA A 72 5.55 6.72 1.37
C ALA A 72 4.34 7.63 1.69
N GLU A 73 3.17 7.01 1.89
CA GLU A 73 1.94 7.70 2.24
C GLU A 73 1.98 8.30 3.65
N ARG A 74 2.51 7.60 4.66
CA ARG A 74 2.68 8.19 6.00
C ARG A 74 3.66 9.35 5.99
N MET A 75 4.72 9.28 5.17
CA MET A 75 5.65 10.39 4.98
C MET A 75 4.97 11.59 4.32
N ASN A 76 4.07 11.36 3.35
CA ASN A 76 3.39 12.41 2.60
C ASN A 76 2.21 13.04 3.36
N TRP A 77 1.29 12.21 3.89
CA TRP A 77 0.03 12.65 4.47
C TRP A 77 0.13 13.00 5.96
N LEU A 78 1.02 12.34 6.70
CA LEU A 78 1.16 12.53 8.15
C LEU A 78 2.47 13.25 8.52
N GLU A 79 3.24 13.69 7.52
CA GLU A 79 4.55 14.32 7.66
C GLU A 79 5.50 13.53 8.58
N THR A 80 5.31 12.21 8.67
CA THR A 80 6.11 11.36 9.55
C THR A 80 7.46 11.14 8.88
N PRO A 81 8.57 11.67 9.42
CA PRO A 81 9.87 11.48 8.77
C PRO A 81 10.29 10.02 8.87
N CYS A 82 10.99 9.51 7.85
CA CYS A 82 11.50 8.13 7.80
C CYS A 82 12.13 7.68 9.12
N ARG A 83 13.00 8.49 9.73
CA ARG A 83 13.64 8.16 11.02
C ARG A 83 12.68 7.90 12.19
N LYS A 84 11.42 8.31 12.11
CA LYS A 84 10.37 8.05 13.11
C LYS A 84 9.46 6.88 12.73
N ASP A 85 9.41 6.50 11.45
CA ASP A 85 8.61 5.39 10.96
C ASP A 85 9.25 4.02 11.26
N ALA A 86 8.45 3.06 11.70
CA ALA A 86 8.93 1.73 12.09
C ALA A 86 9.42 0.92 10.88
N TYR A 87 8.70 0.96 9.75
CA TYR A 87 9.06 0.24 8.55
C TYR A 87 10.29 0.85 7.87
N CYS A 88 10.40 2.19 7.85
CA CYS A 88 11.61 2.84 7.34
C CYS A 88 12.87 2.45 8.15
N LYS A 89 12.76 2.39 9.48
CA LYS A 89 13.85 1.91 10.34
C LYS A 89 14.25 0.47 9.99
N ALA A 90 13.30 -0.39 9.67
CA ALA A 90 13.58 -1.77 9.24
C ALA A 90 14.35 -1.80 7.91
N LEU A 91 13.90 -1.04 6.91
CA LEU A 91 14.60 -0.90 5.61
C LEU A 91 16.04 -0.37 5.79
N VAL A 92 16.23 0.65 6.63
CA VAL A 92 17.55 1.21 6.91
C VAL A 92 18.46 0.22 7.62
N ARG A 93 17.95 -0.52 8.61
CA ARG A 93 18.71 -1.60 9.27
C ARG A 93 19.09 -2.73 8.31
N ALA A 94 18.26 -2.96 7.29
CA ALA A 94 18.52 -3.93 6.24
C ALA A 94 19.52 -3.44 5.17
N GLY A 95 20.05 -2.22 5.30
CA GLY A 95 21.06 -1.65 4.41
C GLY A 95 20.51 -0.81 3.26
N ILE A 96 19.21 -0.50 3.27
CA ILE A 96 18.61 0.39 2.27
C ILE A 96 18.80 1.84 2.72
N LYS A 97 19.47 2.64 1.91
CA LYS A 97 19.77 4.04 2.25
C LYS A 97 18.47 4.87 2.27
N GLU A 98 18.31 5.74 3.28
CA GLU A 98 17.15 6.66 3.36
C GLU A 98 16.96 7.52 2.10
N ALA A 99 18.06 7.90 1.43
CA ALA A 99 18.00 8.60 0.15
C ALA A 99 17.33 7.78 -0.97
N ILE A 100 17.61 6.46 -1.03
CA ILE A 100 16.97 5.54 -1.97
C ILE A 100 15.49 5.42 -1.62
N ILE A 101 15.15 5.21 -0.35
CA ILE A 101 13.76 5.12 0.13
C ILE A 101 12.96 6.35 -0.30
N LYS A 102 13.54 7.55 -0.12
CA LYS A 102 12.91 8.81 -0.52
C LYS A 102 12.73 8.92 -2.03
N GLN A 103 13.73 8.53 -2.83
CA GLN A 103 13.62 8.50 -4.29
C GLN A 103 12.53 7.53 -4.75
N TRP A 104 12.40 6.42 -4.05
CA TRP A 104 11.45 5.35 -4.31
C TRP A 104 10.02 5.68 -3.89
N SER A 105 9.82 6.65 -2.99
CA SER A 105 8.50 7.06 -2.46
C SER A 105 7.61 7.78 -3.48
N VAL A 106 8.07 8.00 -4.71
CA VAL A 106 7.31 8.64 -5.81
C VAL A 106 7.06 7.69 -6.98
N ASP A 107 7.14 6.39 -6.72
CA ASP A 107 7.00 5.30 -7.71
C ASP A 107 7.88 5.44 -8.97
N PRO A 108 9.21 5.47 -8.85
CA PRO A 108 10.08 5.56 -10.01
C PRO A 108 10.10 4.26 -10.81
N GLN A 109 10.49 4.36 -12.08
CA GLN A 109 10.86 3.20 -12.88
C GLN A 109 12.24 2.67 -12.46
N VAL A 110 12.27 1.46 -11.91
CA VAL A 110 13.48 0.78 -11.40
C VAL A 110 13.79 -0.46 -12.22
N ASN A 111 15.04 -0.94 -12.18
CA ASN A 111 15.37 -2.26 -12.72
C ASN A 111 14.71 -3.33 -11.84
N ILE A 112 13.73 -4.05 -12.38
CA ILE A 112 13.00 -5.12 -11.67
C ILE A 112 13.59 -6.50 -11.97
N GLU A 113 14.21 -6.64 -13.14
CA GLU A 113 14.92 -7.83 -13.63
C GLU A 113 16.02 -7.38 -14.62
N ALA A 114 16.91 -8.28 -15.03
CA ALA A 114 17.97 -7.95 -15.98
C ALA A 114 17.40 -7.45 -17.31
N GLY A 115 17.70 -6.18 -17.66
CA GLY A 115 17.22 -5.56 -18.89
C GLY A 115 15.75 -5.12 -18.88
N LYS A 116 15.06 -5.21 -17.74
CA LYS A 116 13.64 -4.87 -17.61
C LYS A 116 13.42 -3.84 -16.51
N LYS A 117 12.75 -2.74 -16.86
CA LYS A 117 12.28 -1.72 -15.94
C LYS A 117 10.79 -1.83 -15.69
N GLY A 118 10.36 -1.41 -14.50
CA GLY A 118 8.94 -1.33 -14.13
C GLY A 118 8.74 -0.38 -12.96
N SER A 119 7.48 -0.14 -12.61
CA SER A 119 7.08 0.58 -11.40
C SER A 119 7.66 -0.12 -10.17
N LEU A 120 8.12 0.68 -9.21
CA LEU A 120 8.57 0.15 -7.93
C LEU A 120 7.38 -0.36 -7.12
N PHE A 121 6.28 0.40 -7.12
CA PHE A 121 5.08 0.06 -6.35
C PHE A 121 4.48 -1.24 -6.87
N ASP A 122 4.34 -1.40 -8.19
CA ASP A 122 3.90 -2.66 -8.80
C ASP A 122 4.81 -3.83 -8.41
N ALA A 123 6.12 -3.61 -8.32
CA ALA A 123 7.08 -4.66 -7.96
C ALA A 123 7.02 -5.09 -6.48
N LEU A 124 6.35 -4.30 -5.63
CA LEU A 124 6.22 -4.50 -4.19
C LEU A 124 4.77 -4.74 -3.75
N GLU A 125 3.81 -4.65 -4.67
CA GLU A 125 2.38 -4.79 -4.42
C GLU A 125 2.03 -6.12 -3.76
N ASP A 126 1.06 -6.10 -2.83
CA ASP A 126 0.51 -7.26 -2.11
C ASP A 126 1.50 -8.07 -1.24
N LEU A 127 2.76 -7.65 -1.19
CA LEU A 127 3.76 -8.29 -0.35
C LEU A 127 3.56 -7.96 1.14
N ASN A 128 3.67 -8.97 1.99
CA ASN A 128 3.81 -8.81 3.44
C ASN A 128 5.07 -8.00 3.79
N ALA A 129 5.14 -7.41 4.99
CA ALA A 129 6.23 -6.53 5.43
C ALA A 129 7.61 -7.20 5.30
N SER A 130 7.74 -8.46 5.73
CA SER A 130 9.02 -9.18 5.61
C SER A 130 9.41 -9.44 4.14
N ALA A 131 8.47 -9.89 3.32
CA ALA A 131 8.70 -10.18 1.90
C ALA A 131 8.98 -8.91 1.08
N CYS A 132 8.25 -7.84 1.37
CA CYS A 132 8.42 -6.52 0.77
C CYS A 132 9.82 -5.96 1.07
N LEU A 133 10.29 -6.10 2.31
CA LEU A 133 11.64 -5.69 2.72
C LEU A 133 12.72 -6.48 1.95
N GLU A 134 12.58 -7.80 1.87
CA GLU A 134 13.55 -8.63 1.14
C GLU A 134 13.56 -8.32 -0.35
N LYS A 135 12.38 -8.13 -0.97
CA LYS A 135 12.28 -7.71 -2.36
C LYS A 135 12.92 -6.34 -2.59
N ALA A 136 12.71 -5.38 -1.69
CA ALA A 136 13.34 -4.05 -1.76
C ALA A 136 14.87 -4.13 -1.71
N LYS A 137 15.45 -5.03 -0.91
CA LYS A 137 16.91 -5.29 -0.91
C LYS A 137 17.37 -5.81 -2.26
N THR A 138 16.67 -6.80 -2.83
CA THR A 138 16.99 -7.33 -4.16
C THR A 138 16.94 -6.23 -5.22
N LEU A 139 15.88 -5.42 -5.24
CA LEU A 139 15.76 -4.31 -6.18
C LEU A 139 16.92 -3.33 -6.03
N GLN A 140 17.37 -3.01 -4.81
CA GLN A 140 18.53 -2.13 -4.61
C GLN A 140 19.80 -2.69 -5.29
N THR A 141 20.00 -4.01 -5.28
CA THR A 141 21.17 -4.63 -5.94
C THR A 141 21.10 -4.63 -7.46
N LEU A 142 19.92 -4.40 -8.03
CA LEU A 142 19.68 -4.36 -9.47
C LEU A 142 19.81 -2.94 -10.05
N GLN A 143 19.91 -1.91 -9.20
CA GLN A 143 20.05 -0.51 -9.65
C GLN A 143 21.51 -0.19 -9.98
#